data_AF-A0A366VWN5-F1
#
_entry.id   AF-A0A366VWN5-F1
#
_cell.length_a   1.000
_cell.length_b   1.000
_cell.length_c   1.000
_cell.angle_alpha   90.00
_cell.angle_beta   90.00
_cell.angle_gamma   90.00
#
_symmetry.space_group_name_H-M   'P 1'
#
loop_
_entity.id
_entity.type
_entity.pdbx_description
1 polymer ?
#
loop_
_entity_poly.entity_id
_entity_poly.type
_entity_poly.pdbx_seq_one_letter_code
_entity_poly.pdbx_strand_id
1 'polypeptide(L)'
;MQKAVKNLSIASIISLLAACATAPTSTSDQTSGGAPSLRASLVNTTVENSFENAIAACANYVVSGTALSSLGSHGFQQSGTKQTIRLENPNALGNSKIVAVPRRGECHVTTSPVAFRDISTVTNWIEPALIQAGFTKQIRPQNEHFAEILFVKNGVTVDVRRSTGAGEFNVILRREQ
;
A
#
# COMPACT_ATOMS: atom_id res chain seq x y z
N MET A 1 -38.79 -21.28 -44.45
CA MET A 1 -40.08 -21.85 -43.99
C MET A 1 -40.31 -21.40 -42.55
N GLN A 2 -41.52 -20.88 -42.28
CA GLN A 2 -42.29 -20.83 -41.01
C GLN A 2 -41.56 -20.53 -39.68
N LYS A 3 -41.79 -19.40 -39.01
CA LYS A 3 -42.97 -18.91 -38.23
C LYS A 3 -43.07 -19.44 -36.79
N ALA A 4 -43.54 -18.52 -35.93
CA ALA A 4 -44.19 -18.65 -34.62
C ALA A 4 -43.25 -18.77 -33.40
N VAL A 5 -43.16 -17.79 -32.48
CA VAL A 5 -44.17 -17.17 -31.58
C VAL A 5 -44.76 -18.19 -30.60
N LYS A 6 -44.53 -18.00 -29.29
CA LYS A 6 -45.58 -17.85 -28.26
C LYS A 6 -45.03 -17.72 -26.82
N ASN A 7 -45.54 -16.67 -26.18
CA ASN A 7 -45.70 -16.44 -24.74
C ASN A 7 -46.02 -17.68 -23.91
N LEU A 8 -45.55 -17.70 -22.66
CA LEU A 8 -46.36 -18.15 -21.52
C LEU A 8 -45.88 -17.52 -20.20
N SER A 9 -46.81 -16.77 -19.60
CA SER A 9 -46.83 -16.29 -18.22
C SER A 9 -47.11 -17.47 -17.26
N ILE A 10 -46.58 -17.44 -16.04
CA ILE A 10 -47.20 -17.97 -14.81
C ILE A 10 -46.56 -17.26 -13.60
N ALA A 11 -47.39 -16.60 -12.82
CA ALA A 11 -47.09 -16.12 -11.48
C ALA A 11 -47.11 -17.28 -10.47
N SER A 12 -46.28 -17.22 -9.43
CA SER A 12 -46.56 -17.93 -8.17
C SER A 12 -46.02 -17.16 -6.98
N ILE A 13 -46.98 -16.73 -6.16
CA ILE A 13 -46.83 -16.17 -4.83
C ILE A 13 -46.35 -17.28 -3.90
N ILE A 14 -45.30 -17.04 -3.12
CA ILE A 14 -45.02 -17.81 -1.90
C ILE A 14 -44.85 -16.81 -0.76
N SER A 15 -45.89 -16.74 0.06
CA SER A 15 -45.80 -16.21 1.42
C SER A 15 -45.12 -17.26 2.29
N LEU A 16 -44.07 -16.91 3.02
CA LEU A 16 -43.66 -17.62 4.22
C LEU A 16 -43.63 -16.65 5.39
N LEU A 17 -44.65 -16.75 6.25
CA LEU A 17 -44.53 -16.48 7.68
C LEU A 17 -43.74 -17.63 8.31
N ALA A 18 -42.70 -17.31 9.07
CA ALA A 18 -42.18 -18.12 10.17
C ALA A 18 -41.47 -17.14 11.12
N ALA A 19 -42.13 -16.75 12.20
CA ALA A 19 -41.98 -17.34 13.53
C ALA A 19 -40.89 -16.63 14.35
N CYS A 20 -41.34 -15.93 15.39
CA CYS A 20 -40.53 -15.49 16.52
C CYS A 20 -39.71 -16.66 17.08
N ALA A 21 -38.40 -16.47 17.17
CA ALA A 21 -37.56 -17.21 18.10
C ALA A 21 -36.62 -16.20 18.76
N THR A 22 -37.03 -15.75 19.95
CA THR A 22 -36.11 -15.17 20.94
C THR A 22 -35.09 -16.24 21.31
N ALA A 23 -33.87 -16.10 20.80
CA ALA A 23 -32.73 -16.90 21.23
C ALA A 23 -32.12 -16.29 22.51
N PRO A 24 -31.63 -17.13 23.43
CA PRO A 24 -31.26 -16.75 24.79
C PRO A 24 -30.00 -15.89 24.86
N THR A 25 -29.93 -15.10 25.92
CA THR A 25 -28.75 -14.37 26.39
C THR A 25 -27.60 -15.34 26.62
N SER A 26 -26.71 -15.46 25.63
CA SER A 26 -25.39 -16.06 25.82
C SER A 26 -24.42 -14.96 26.25
N THR A 27 -24.20 -14.85 27.55
CA THR A 27 -22.97 -14.26 28.09
C THR A 27 -21.79 -15.07 27.57
N SER A 28 -21.13 -14.53 26.55
CA SER A 28 -19.80 -14.98 26.12
C SER A 28 -18.80 -13.91 26.53
N ASP A 29 -18.28 -14.06 27.74
CA ASP A 29 -16.91 -13.67 28.04
C ASP A 29 -16.01 -14.52 27.13
N GLN A 30 -15.66 -13.98 25.97
CA GLN A 30 -14.63 -14.53 25.10
C GLN A 30 -13.77 -13.40 24.56
N THR A 31 -12.59 -13.31 25.16
CA THR A 31 -11.30 -12.95 24.55
C THR A 31 -11.28 -11.74 23.63
N SER A 32 -10.63 -10.68 24.12
CA SER A 32 -10.14 -9.52 23.36
C SER A 32 -9.19 -9.94 22.21
N GLY A 33 -9.77 -10.38 21.11
CA GLY A 33 -9.13 -10.59 19.81
C GLY A 33 -9.91 -9.81 18.76
N GLY A 34 -10.02 -8.49 18.96
CA GLY A 34 -10.85 -7.62 18.14
C GLY A 34 -10.32 -7.59 16.71
N ALA A 35 -11.16 -8.01 15.75
CA ALA A 35 -10.97 -7.68 14.35
C ALA A 35 -10.75 -6.15 14.25
N PRO A 36 -9.75 -5.69 13.48
CA PRO A 36 -9.51 -4.26 13.34
C PRO A 36 -10.79 -3.60 12.82
N SER A 37 -11.20 -2.50 13.46
CA SER A 37 -12.37 -1.75 12.99
C SER A 37 -12.22 -1.42 11.50
N LEU A 38 -13.31 -1.48 10.72
CA LEU A 38 -13.29 -1.18 9.28
C LEU A 38 -12.58 0.16 8.97
N ARG A 39 -12.71 1.14 9.87
CA ARG A 39 -12.01 2.43 9.80
C ARG A 39 -10.49 2.30 9.94
N ALA A 40 -9.99 1.46 10.85
CA ALA A 40 -8.55 1.20 10.99
C ALA A 40 -7.98 0.49 9.75
N SER A 41 -8.73 -0.43 9.14
CA SER A 41 -8.33 -1.10 7.89
C SER A 41 -8.22 -0.12 6.72
N LEU A 42 -9.21 0.77 6.53
CA LEU A 42 -9.20 1.80 5.48
C LEU A 42 -8.04 2.80 5.60
N VAL A 43 -7.70 3.20 6.83
CA VAL A 43 -6.60 4.13 7.07
C VAL A 43 -5.24 3.45 6.86
N ASN A 44 -5.09 2.17 7.24
CA ASN A 44 -3.88 1.40 6.92
C ASN A 44 -3.67 1.29 5.41
N THR A 45 -4.73 1.02 4.63
CA THR A 45 -4.67 1.03 3.17
C THR A 45 -4.31 2.40 2.59
N THR A 46 -4.75 3.50 3.22
CA THR A 46 -4.39 4.85 2.77
C THR A 46 -2.92 5.17 3.00
N VAL A 47 -2.36 4.75 4.14
CA VAL A 47 -0.92 4.88 4.44
C VAL A 47 -0.10 4.02 3.47
N GLU A 48 -0.49 2.77 3.27
CA GLU A 48 0.12 1.84 2.31
C GLU A 48 0.14 2.46 0.90
N ASN A 49 -1.03 2.81 0.34
CA ASN A 49 -1.12 3.40 -0.99
C ASN A 49 -0.29 4.69 -1.11
N SER A 50 -0.33 5.56 -0.10
CA SER A 50 0.47 6.80 -0.11
C SER A 50 1.97 6.50 -0.12
N PHE A 51 2.39 5.47 0.63
CA PHE A 51 3.78 5.04 0.69
C PHE A 51 4.22 4.41 -0.63
N GLU A 52 3.41 3.52 -1.21
CA GLU A 52 3.68 2.92 -2.52
C GLU A 52 3.80 3.97 -3.63
N ASN A 53 2.90 4.96 -3.66
CA ASN A 53 2.98 6.08 -4.59
C ASN A 53 4.29 6.88 -4.43
N ALA A 54 4.70 7.14 -3.18
CA ALA A 54 5.96 7.81 -2.89
C ALA A 54 7.18 7.00 -3.37
N ILE A 55 7.19 5.68 -3.15
CA ILE A 55 8.24 4.77 -3.63
C ILE A 55 8.31 4.79 -5.16
N ALA A 56 7.17 4.63 -5.84
CA ALA A 56 7.08 4.64 -7.29
C ALA A 56 7.59 5.96 -7.90
N ALA A 57 7.17 7.10 -7.35
CA ALA A 57 7.63 8.41 -7.79
C ALA A 57 9.14 8.59 -7.58
N CYS A 58 9.66 8.21 -6.39
CA CYS A 58 11.08 8.28 -6.10
C CYS A 58 11.92 7.36 -7.01
N ALA A 59 11.46 6.15 -7.30
CA ALA A 59 12.15 5.24 -8.20
C ALA A 59 12.25 5.81 -9.61
N ASN A 60 11.15 6.39 -10.13
CA ASN A 60 11.14 7.05 -11.43
C ASN A 60 12.04 8.29 -11.46
N TYR A 61 12.11 9.08 -10.38
CA TYR A 61 13.07 10.17 -10.23
C TYR A 61 14.52 9.66 -10.34
N VAL A 62 14.86 8.56 -9.67
CA VAL A 62 16.21 7.97 -9.73
C VAL A 62 16.56 7.48 -11.14
N VAL A 63 15.61 6.93 -11.89
CA VAL A 63 15.82 6.41 -13.26
C VAL A 63 15.86 7.51 -14.32
N SER A 64 15.05 8.56 -14.18
CA SER A 64 14.83 9.52 -15.29
C SER A 64 15.04 11.00 -14.92
N GLY A 65 15.24 11.31 -13.64
CA GLY A 65 15.26 12.69 -13.14
C GLY A 65 13.89 13.35 -13.08
N THR A 66 12.80 12.61 -13.35
CA THR A 66 11.43 13.14 -13.33
C THR A 66 11.08 13.68 -11.94
N ALA A 67 10.59 14.92 -11.88
CA ALA A 67 10.20 15.55 -10.63
C ALA A 67 9.08 14.79 -9.92
N LEU A 68 9.02 14.89 -8.58
CA LEU A 68 8.01 14.21 -7.76
C LEU A 68 6.62 14.91 -7.78
N SER A 69 6.36 15.79 -8.75
CA SER A 69 5.12 16.57 -8.81
C SER A 69 3.86 15.71 -9.02
N SER A 70 4.02 14.49 -9.55
CA SER A 70 2.93 13.51 -9.64
C SER A 70 2.35 13.14 -8.28
N LEU A 71 3.10 13.29 -7.18
CA LEU A 71 2.57 13.02 -5.84
C LEU A 71 1.45 14.00 -5.44
N GLY A 72 1.37 15.18 -6.08
CA GLY A 72 0.30 16.13 -5.83
C GLY A 72 -1.10 15.56 -6.13
N SER A 73 -1.25 14.73 -7.16
CA SER A 73 -2.54 14.07 -7.46
C SER A 73 -2.92 13.01 -6.43
N HIS A 74 -1.98 12.59 -5.59
CA HIS A 74 -2.19 11.66 -4.47
C HIS A 74 -2.32 12.39 -3.13
N GLY A 75 -2.51 13.72 -3.13
CA GLY A 75 -2.74 14.52 -1.92
C GLY A 75 -1.48 14.95 -1.18
N PHE A 76 -0.29 14.74 -1.76
CA PHE A 76 0.95 15.26 -1.17
C PHE A 76 1.03 16.78 -1.34
N GLN A 77 1.47 17.44 -0.27
CA GLN A 77 1.77 18.85 -0.24
C GLN A 77 3.26 19.06 -0.48
N GLN A 78 3.59 19.98 -1.38
CA GLN A 78 4.98 20.34 -1.66
C GLN A 78 5.48 21.38 -0.65
N SER A 79 6.67 21.15 -0.09
CA SER A 79 7.40 22.11 0.73
C SER A 79 8.88 22.11 0.31
N GLY A 80 9.28 23.15 -0.43
CA GLY A 80 10.58 23.16 -1.11
C GLY A 80 10.67 22.01 -2.12
N THR A 81 11.67 21.14 -1.95
CA THR A 81 11.85 19.92 -2.77
C THR A 81 11.11 18.71 -2.20
N LYS A 82 10.57 18.80 -0.98
CA LYS A 82 9.94 17.68 -0.29
C LYS A 82 8.46 17.59 -0.67
N GLN A 83 7.96 16.38 -0.85
CA GLN A 83 6.54 16.08 -0.95
C GLN A 83 6.11 15.41 0.36
N THR A 84 5.08 15.91 1.02
CA THR A 84 4.62 15.38 2.31
C THR A 84 3.11 15.20 2.32
N ILE A 85 2.64 14.05 2.80
CA ILE A 85 1.24 13.85 3.18
C ILE A 85 1.17 13.55 4.66
N ARG A 86 0.20 14.16 5.35
CA ARG A 86 -0.12 13.87 6.75
C ARG A 86 -1.48 13.18 6.80
N LEU A 87 -1.55 12.08 7.53
CA LEU A 87 -2.70 11.20 7.64
C LEU A 87 -3.03 11.06 9.13
N GLU A 88 -4.14 11.64 9.56
CA GLU A 88 -4.57 11.56 10.95
C GLU A 88 -5.26 10.21 11.20
N ASN A 89 -4.74 9.42 12.16
CA ASN A 89 -5.36 8.17 12.60
C ASN A 89 -5.56 8.15 14.12
N PRO A 90 -6.73 8.57 14.62
CA PRO A 90 -6.99 8.63 16.05
C PRO A 90 -7.10 7.25 16.74
N ASN A 91 -7.26 6.14 16.00
CA ASN A 91 -7.65 4.85 16.59
C ASN A 91 -6.57 3.74 16.55
N ALA A 92 -5.42 3.91 15.89
CA ALA A 92 -4.42 2.83 15.81
C ALA A 92 -2.95 3.28 15.68
N LEU A 93 -2.68 4.43 15.04
CA LEU A 93 -1.31 4.81 14.64
C LEU A 93 -0.89 6.23 15.07
N GLY A 94 -1.82 7.07 15.53
CA GLY A 94 -1.56 8.49 15.75
C GLY A 94 -1.43 9.26 14.43
N ASN A 95 -0.82 10.44 14.47
CA ASN A 95 -0.61 11.28 13.30
C ASN A 95 0.47 10.70 12.39
N SER A 96 0.06 9.97 11.34
CA SER A 96 0.98 9.44 10.34
C SER A 96 1.41 10.48 9.32
N LYS A 97 2.61 10.32 8.78
CA LYS A 97 3.23 11.22 7.83
C LYS A 97 4.11 10.41 6.89
N ILE A 98 3.97 10.66 5.60
CA ILE A 98 4.87 10.13 4.57
C ILE A 98 5.54 11.31 3.88
N VAL A 99 6.85 11.21 3.71
CA VAL A 99 7.68 12.24 3.07
C VAL A 99 8.48 11.60 1.96
N ALA A 100 8.44 12.17 0.77
CA ALA A 100 9.36 11.89 -0.31
C ALA A 100 10.30 13.09 -0.52
N VAL A 101 11.60 12.84 -0.57
CA VAL A 101 12.63 13.88 -0.75
C VAL A 101 13.60 13.46 -1.84
N PRO A 102 13.61 14.13 -3.00
CA PRO A 102 14.62 13.91 -4.00
C PRO A 102 15.94 14.55 -3.54
N ARG A 103 17.05 13.84 -3.76
CA ARG A 103 18.42 14.33 -3.61
C ARG A 103 19.20 14.01 -4.89
N ARG A 104 20.42 14.53 -5.02
CA ARG A 104 21.22 14.29 -6.23
C ARG A 104 21.60 12.81 -6.33
N GLY A 105 21.01 12.09 -7.29
CA GLY A 105 21.30 10.67 -7.55
C GLY A 105 20.58 9.67 -6.63
N GLU A 106 19.76 10.15 -5.69
CA GLU A 106 19.01 9.30 -4.76
C GLU A 106 17.67 9.96 -4.37
N CYS A 107 16.72 9.17 -3.87
CA CYS A 107 15.44 9.67 -3.37
C CYS A 107 15.10 8.95 -2.06
N HIS A 108 14.66 9.72 -1.08
CA HIS A 108 14.36 9.24 0.26
C HIS A 108 12.85 9.22 0.46
N VAL A 109 12.31 8.10 0.95
CA VAL A 109 10.91 7.98 1.38
C VAL A 109 10.90 7.62 2.85
N THR A 110 10.30 8.48 3.66
CA THR A 110 10.17 8.31 5.12
C THR A 110 8.70 8.15 5.49
N THR A 111 8.40 7.21 6.38
CA THR A 111 7.07 7.07 7.00
C THR A 111 7.18 7.06 8.52
N SER A 112 6.29 7.80 9.20
CA SER A 112 6.25 7.93 10.67
C SER A 112 4.83 8.22 11.18
N PRO A 113 4.51 8.01 12.48
CA PRO A 113 5.27 7.22 13.43
C PRO A 113 5.16 5.75 13.07
N VAL A 114 6.24 5.02 13.30
CA VAL A 114 6.24 3.57 13.22
C VAL A 114 5.82 3.03 14.59
N ALA A 115 4.51 3.04 14.86
CA ALA A 115 3.93 2.16 15.89
C ALA A 115 3.86 0.70 15.40
N PHE A 116 4.36 0.43 14.19
CA PHE A 116 4.29 -0.86 13.54
C PHE A 116 5.16 -1.88 14.27
N ARG A 117 4.49 -2.86 14.89
CA ARG A 117 5.07 -4.16 15.19
C ARG A 117 5.60 -4.91 13.96
N ASP A 118 5.55 -4.35 12.76
CA ASP A 118 6.12 -4.97 11.57
C ASP A 118 6.75 -3.94 10.61
N ILE A 119 8.02 -3.62 10.85
CA ILE A 119 8.93 -3.11 9.80
C ILE A 119 8.89 -4.05 8.56
N SER A 120 8.61 -5.33 8.79
CA SER A 120 8.39 -6.34 7.76
C SER A 120 7.18 -5.98 6.86
N THR A 121 6.08 -5.48 7.42
CA THR A 121 4.89 -5.06 6.66
C THR A 121 5.21 -3.90 5.74
N VAL A 122 5.83 -2.83 6.26
CA VAL A 122 6.18 -1.66 5.44
C VAL A 122 7.21 -2.03 4.37
N THR A 123 8.12 -2.95 4.69
CA THR A 123 9.07 -3.51 3.73
C THR A 123 8.37 -4.24 2.58
N ASN A 124 7.29 -4.99 2.87
CA ASN A 124 6.56 -5.77 1.88
C ASN A 124 5.80 -4.92 0.86
N TRP A 125 5.60 -3.63 1.12
CA TRP A 125 4.96 -2.68 0.18
C TRP A 125 5.93 -2.17 -0.90
N ILE A 126 7.24 -2.28 -0.68
CA ILE A 126 8.24 -1.68 -1.59
C ILE A 126 8.28 -2.42 -2.93
N GLU A 127 8.35 -3.75 -2.90
CA GLU A 127 8.45 -4.55 -4.12
C GLU A 127 7.20 -4.42 -5.02
N PRO A 128 5.97 -4.57 -4.50
CA PRO A 128 4.75 -4.30 -5.27
C PRO A 128 4.73 -2.90 -5.89
N ALA A 129 5.10 -1.86 -5.13
CA ALA A 129 5.15 -0.49 -5.64
C ALA A 129 6.10 -0.33 -6.82
N LEU A 130 7.29 -0.94 -6.76
CA LEU A 130 8.27 -0.91 -7.85
C LEU A 130 7.77 -1.68 -9.08
N ILE A 131 7.16 -2.85 -8.88
CA ILE A 131 6.60 -3.66 -9.97
C ILE A 131 5.45 -2.90 -10.65
N GLN A 132 4.52 -2.32 -9.89
CA GLN A 132 3.43 -1.49 -10.44
C GLN A 132 3.95 -0.26 -11.18
N ALA A 133 5.09 0.30 -10.73
CA ALA A 133 5.76 1.39 -11.42
C ALA A 133 6.52 0.95 -12.70
N GLY A 134 6.45 -0.32 -13.08
CA GLY A 134 7.05 -0.87 -14.30
C GLY A 134 8.53 -1.23 -14.16
N PHE A 135 9.02 -1.47 -12.94
CA PHE A 135 10.35 -2.05 -12.73
C PHE A 135 10.28 -3.58 -12.86
N THR A 136 11.30 -4.16 -13.49
CA THR A 136 11.48 -5.60 -13.54
C THR A 136 12.34 -6.04 -12.35
N LYS A 137 11.81 -6.97 -11.55
CA LYS A 137 12.59 -7.66 -10.54
C LYS A 137 13.55 -8.64 -11.22
N GLN A 138 14.84 -8.49 -10.98
CA GLN A 138 15.88 -9.41 -11.40
C GLN A 138 16.51 -10.04 -10.16
N ILE A 139 16.77 -11.34 -10.23
CA ILE A 139 17.44 -12.07 -9.17
C ILE A 139 18.82 -12.43 -9.70
N ARG A 140 19.87 -11.84 -9.12
CA ARG A 140 21.26 -12.13 -9.47
C ARG A 140 21.84 -13.08 -8.41
N PRO A 141 22.08 -14.35 -8.72
CA PRO A 141 22.78 -15.23 -7.81
C PRO A 141 24.20 -14.70 -7.61
N GLN A 142 24.58 -14.48 -6.36
CA GLN A 142 25.93 -14.08 -5.96
C GLN A 142 26.77 -15.30 -5.59
N ASN A 143 26.13 -16.34 -5.03
CA ASN A 143 26.70 -17.68 -4.80
C ASN A 143 25.56 -18.72 -4.61
N GLU A 144 25.89 -19.96 -4.24
CA GLU A 144 24.93 -21.06 -4.05
C GLU A 144 23.89 -20.81 -2.94
N HIS A 145 24.13 -19.85 -2.03
CA HIS A 145 23.28 -19.58 -0.87
C HIS A 145 22.67 -18.17 -0.86
N PHE A 146 23.17 -17.27 -1.68
CA PHE A 146 22.82 -15.86 -1.68
C PHE A 146 22.49 -15.38 -3.09
N ALA A 147 21.30 -14.78 -3.23
CA ALA A 147 20.90 -14.08 -4.42
C ALA A 147 20.50 -12.65 -4.05
N GLU A 148 20.96 -11.72 -4.87
CA GLU A 148 20.63 -10.31 -4.76
C GLU A 148 19.37 -10.01 -5.58
N ILE A 149 18.44 -9.28 -4.99
CA ILE A 149 17.24 -8.79 -5.67
C ILE A 149 17.53 -7.38 -6.18
N LEU A 150 17.44 -7.21 -7.49
CA LEU A 150 17.65 -5.95 -8.19
C LEU A 150 16.34 -5.51 -8.84
N PHE A 151 16.09 -4.20 -8.87
CA PHE A 151 14.96 -3.62 -9.58
C PHE A 151 15.47 -2.79 -10.74
N VAL A 152 15.13 -3.18 -11.97
CA VAL A 152 15.67 -2.60 -13.20
C VAL A 152 14.55 -1.98 -14.03
N LYS A 153 14.77 -0.77 -14.53
CA LYS A 153 13.87 -0.11 -15.48
C LYS A 153 14.68 0.68 -16.50
N ASN A 154 14.37 0.53 -17.79
CA ASN A 154 15.07 1.19 -18.89
C ASN A 154 16.61 0.99 -18.83
N GLY A 155 17.06 -0.21 -18.44
CA GLY A 155 18.49 -0.52 -18.30
C GLY A 155 19.17 0.08 -17.05
N VAL A 156 18.43 0.79 -16.20
CA VAL A 156 18.95 1.38 -14.96
C VAL A 156 18.54 0.52 -13.77
N THR A 157 19.52 0.08 -12.99
CA THR A 157 19.27 -0.61 -11.72
C THR A 157 19.09 0.39 -10.58
N VAL A 158 18.10 0.12 -9.73
CA VAL A 158 17.83 0.88 -8.51
C VAL A 158 18.20 0.02 -7.30
N ASP A 159 19.17 0.50 -6.53
CA ASP A 159 19.52 0.01 -5.20
C ASP A 159 18.50 0.56 -4.19
N VAL A 160 17.97 -0.33 -3.35
CA VAL A 160 16.94 -0.01 -2.35
C VAL A 160 17.46 -0.33 -0.96
N ARG A 161 17.80 0.70 -0.21
CA ARG A 161 18.30 0.59 1.17
C ARG A 161 17.19 0.96 2.14
N ARG A 162 17.16 0.25 3.27
CA ARG A 162 16.16 0.42 4.32
C ARG A 162 16.87 0.73 5.62
N SER A 163 16.34 1.68 6.39
CA SER A 163 16.85 2.00 7.72
C SER A 163 15.72 2.43 8.64
N THR A 164 15.91 2.24 9.94
CA THR A 164 14.95 2.61 10.98
C THR A 164 15.63 3.45 12.04
N GLY A 165 14.98 4.52 12.48
CA GLY A 165 15.52 5.40 13.52
C GLY A 165 14.48 6.40 13.99
N ALA A 166 14.54 6.79 15.28
CA ALA A 166 13.65 7.80 15.88
C ALA A 166 12.14 7.57 15.66
N GLY A 167 11.70 6.31 15.56
CA GLY A 167 10.30 5.97 15.29
C GLY A 167 9.88 6.18 13.83
N GLU A 168 10.83 6.23 12.89
CA GLU A 168 10.58 6.37 11.46
C GLU A 168 11.20 5.18 10.68
N PHE A 169 10.55 4.82 9.56
CA PHE A 169 11.09 3.89 8.58
C PHE A 169 11.49 4.67 7.33
N ASN A 170 12.71 4.47 6.87
CA ASN A 170 13.31 5.20 5.77
C ASN A 170 13.72 4.23 4.66
N VAL A 171 13.30 4.53 3.44
CA VAL A 171 13.74 3.86 2.20
C VAL A 171 14.56 4.86 1.39
N ILE A 172 15.76 4.44 1.00
CA ILE A 172 16.65 5.22 0.14
C ILE A 172 16.74 4.46 -1.18
N LEU A 173 16.27 5.09 -2.25
CA LEU A 173 16.39 4.59 -3.61
C LEU A 173 17.56 5.30 -4.27
N ARG A 174 18.51 4.55 -4.82
CA ARG A 174 19.71 5.11 -5.48
C ARG A 174 19.94 4.42 -6.82
N ARG A 175 20.47 5.15 -7.79
CA ARG A 175 20.95 4.55 -9.03
C ARG A 175 22.21 3.74 -8.75
N GLU A 176 22.24 2.48 -9.17
CA GLU A 176 23.49 1.71 -9.21
C GLU A 176 24.32 2.20 -10.42
N GLN A 177 25.60 2.51 -10.18
CA GLN A 177 26.54 3.01 -11.21
C GLN A 177 27.33 1.86 -11.79
#